data_AF-A0A2S6MXJ4-F1
#
_entry.id   AF-A0A2S6MXJ4-F1
#
_cell.length_a   1.000
_cell.length_b   1.000
_cell.length_c   1.000
_cell.angle_alpha   90.00
_cell.angle_beta   90.00
_cell.angle_gamma   90.00
#
_symmetry.space_group_name_H-M   'P 1'
#
loop_
_entity.id
_entity.type
_entity.pdbx_description
1 polymer ?
#
loop_
_entity_poly.entity_id
_entity_poly.type
_entity_poly.pdbx_seq_one_letter_code
_entity_poly.pdbx_strand_id
1 'polypeptide(L)'
;MGAETARPWPAPERPGNVGALKRLSMPSRLSGKRWSTRGCSQGLFRNAGSDATVCPDRRNRRLRSGRRRQRGRCARWRESAWFYWNKNLLEGWISSRPVSVRLFDRPCLARTYGGCEQSIEYHADMAGLQYWHVGSQTPLAGRIEMPRLMIIQAASYRGFGDRRPLKIRKRRLIGAVLPYMGALAPRDWDVTLVDDAVEEVDFDAPVDVVAITARMVTSLRAQELADKFRERGVTVLMGGPHATFYAEEMAQHADGVCIGEAEEIFPQMLEDAAAGRLKQFYQRDTVASMKGMPTPRWDLLHPENYTFYSPVVIQQSRGCPYTCDFCAERRLNGDYGYRDRPAEEIVEEIRKSGKRHVFFAASQFVGHKKRTMELLEALIPLKIRWSALFSPRFGLDGEFLDLAQRSGLLHVNMGIESISQTTLKSMHKEFNKSNSYDEMIDNLNRRNISFSFNFVFGTDTDDETVFDATLQFLQQHKVPAAYFNVLAPLRGTPVYDRLKAENRIIDEPNMDRWPGVYCHIEPRNMSGQQLVAKVQKLQREFYSLRAITQRLRVPRTQADFASWNVNMTQRKVALNSDKLCEFSEF
;
A
#
# COMPACT_ATOMS: atom_id res chain seq x y z
N MET A 1 -14.97 35.47 37.64
CA MET A 1 -13.57 35.79 37.26
C MET A 1 -12.94 34.48 36.80
N GLY A 2 -12.60 34.21 35.56
CA GLY A 2 -12.82 34.81 34.25
C GLY A 2 -12.36 33.71 33.27
N ALA A 3 -13.25 33.23 32.42
CA ALA A 3 -12.98 32.15 31.47
C ALA A 3 -12.38 32.75 30.19
N GLU A 4 -11.16 32.34 29.83
CA GLU A 4 -10.59 32.67 28.52
C GLU A 4 -10.92 31.55 27.52
N THR A 5 -11.87 31.88 26.66
CA THR A 5 -12.26 31.12 25.46
C THR A 5 -11.15 31.19 24.42
N ALA A 6 -10.63 30.03 23.99
CA ALA A 6 -9.77 29.91 22.83
C ALA A 6 -10.51 30.39 21.56
N ARG A 7 -9.91 31.33 20.82
CA ARG A 7 -10.48 31.90 19.59
C ARG A 7 -10.35 30.90 18.42
N PRO A 8 -11.36 30.81 17.53
CA PRO A 8 -11.25 30.04 16.30
C PRO A 8 -10.31 30.70 15.27
N TRP A 9 -9.63 29.86 14.48
CA TRP A 9 -8.76 30.24 13.36
C TRP A 9 -9.49 31.13 12.33
N PRO A 10 -8.87 32.20 11.80
CA PRO A 10 -9.46 33.00 10.74
C PRO A 10 -9.40 32.26 9.40
N ALA A 11 -10.51 32.27 8.66
CA ALA A 11 -10.58 31.77 7.29
C ALA A 11 -9.76 32.66 6.32
N PRO A 12 -9.08 32.09 5.32
CA PRO A 12 -8.35 32.89 4.33
C PRO A 12 -9.31 33.62 3.37
N GLU A 13 -9.08 34.92 3.21
CA GLU A 13 -9.81 35.82 2.31
C GLU A 13 -9.63 35.42 0.83
N ARG A 14 -10.71 35.52 0.05
CA ARG A 14 -10.71 35.28 -1.40
C ARG A 14 -10.07 36.48 -2.12
N PRO A 15 -9.14 36.29 -3.07
CA PRO A 15 -8.74 37.38 -3.96
C PRO A 15 -9.90 37.76 -4.89
N GLY A 16 -10.25 39.05 -4.86
CA GLY A 16 -11.34 39.64 -5.63
C GLY A 16 -11.08 39.71 -7.14
N ASN A 17 -12.20 39.83 -7.86
CA ASN A 17 -12.32 40.08 -9.29
C ASN A 17 -11.41 41.22 -9.77
N VAL A 18 -10.67 40.98 -10.86
CA VAL A 18 -10.20 42.03 -11.77
C VAL A 18 -10.71 41.71 -13.17
N GLY A 19 -11.31 42.72 -13.79
CA GLY A 19 -12.22 42.64 -14.91
C GLY A 19 -11.63 42.34 -16.29
N ALA A 20 -12.58 42.12 -17.19
CA ALA A 20 -12.49 41.86 -18.61
C ALA A 20 -11.61 42.85 -19.40
N LEU A 21 -11.03 42.37 -20.51
CA LEU A 21 -10.87 43.15 -21.75
C LEU A 21 -10.62 42.26 -22.99
N LYS A 22 -11.58 42.37 -23.92
CA LYS A 22 -11.51 42.37 -25.40
C LYS A 22 -10.99 41.17 -26.20
N ARG A 23 -11.95 40.63 -26.97
CA ARG A 23 -11.81 39.98 -28.29
C ARG A 23 -10.99 40.84 -29.25
N LEU A 24 -10.11 40.20 -30.03
CA LEU A 24 -9.77 40.62 -31.39
C LEU A 24 -9.64 39.39 -32.29
N SER A 25 -10.29 39.48 -33.44
CA SER A 25 -10.44 38.46 -34.48
C SER A 25 -9.56 38.79 -35.69
N MET A 26 -8.87 37.77 -36.21
CA MET A 26 -8.53 37.50 -37.63
C MET A 26 -7.63 38.51 -38.38
N PRO A 27 -6.79 38.08 -39.37
CA PRO A 27 -7.26 37.38 -40.57
C PRO A 27 -6.40 36.25 -41.15
N SER A 28 -7.07 35.59 -42.08
CA SER A 28 -6.73 34.47 -42.97
C SER A 28 -5.95 34.89 -44.22
N ARG A 29 -5.54 33.86 -44.99
CA ARG A 29 -5.01 33.79 -46.39
C ARG A 29 -3.50 33.53 -46.47
N LEU A 30 -2.95 32.70 -47.37
CA LEU A 30 -3.46 31.84 -48.45
C LEU A 30 -2.30 30.96 -48.99
N SER A 31 -2.67 29.82 -49.60
CA SER A 31 -1.96 29.06 -50.66
C SER A 31 -0.67 28.32 -50.26
N GLY A 32 -0.40 27.07 -50.64
CA GLY A 32 -1.05 26.15 -51.58
C GLY A 32 0.02 25.40 -52.37
N LYS A 33 -0.03 24.06 -52.42
CA LYS A 33 0.17 23.23 -53.64
C LYS A 33 0.07 21.74 -53.32
N ARG A 34 -0.80 21.08 -54.09
CA ARG A 34 -1.02 19.63 -54.25
C ARG A 34 0.20 18.96 -54.86
N TRP A 35 0.35 17.64 -54.66
CA TRP A 35 0.47 16.63 -55.73
C TRP A 35 -0.15 15.31 -55.26
N SER A 36 -0.77 14.60 -56.20
CA SER A 36 -1.55 13.37 -56.03
C SER A 36 -1.02 12.28 -56.94
N THR A 37 -1.18 11.01 -56.53
CA THR A 37 -1.51 9.80 -57.32
C THR A 37 -1.45 8.60 -56.35
N ARG A 38 -2.08 7.43 -56.50
CA ARG A 38 -3.30 6.86 -57.12
C ARG A 38 -3.20 5.34 -56.87
N GLY A 39 -4.32 4.62 -56.78
CA GLY A 39 -4.41 3.15 -56.82
C GLY A 39 -5.30 2.58 -55.70
N CYS A 40 -6.64 2.53 -55.81
CA CYS A 40 -7.48 1.57 -56.55
C CYS A 40 -7.12 0.09 -56.24
N SER A 41 -8.04 -0.82 -55.88
CA SER A 41 -9.44 -0.97 -56.30
C SER A 41 -10.23 -1.96 -55.42
N GLN A 42 -11.55 -1.90 -55.59
CA GLN A 42 -12.65 -2.61 -54.91
C GLN A 42 -12.79 -4.09 -55.33
N GLY A 43 -13.57 -4.85 -54.55
CA GLY A 43 -14.19 -6.10 -54.98
C GLY A 43 -15.29 -6.58 -54.02
N LEU A 44 -16.55 -6.38 -54.42
CA LEU A 44 -17.79 -6.89 -53.82
C LEU A 44 -17.88 -8.43 -53.87
N PHE A 45 -18.66 -9.07 -52.98
CA PHE A 45 -19.86 -9.86 -53.35
C PHE A 45 -20.62 -10.39 -52.11
N ARG A 46 -21.94 -10.53 -52.30
CA ARG A 46 -23.00 -10.90 -51.35
C ARG A 46 -23.26 -12.42 -51.27
N ASN A 47 -23.96 -12.78 -50.18
CA ASN A 47 -25.16 -13.64 -50.08
C ASN A 47 -25.09 -15.13 -49.68
N ALA A 48 -26.12 -15.45 -48.87
CA ALA A 48 -26.80 -16.73 -48.59
C ALA A 48 -26.04 -17.75 -47.71
N GLY A 49 -26.63 -18.43 -46.73
CA GLY A 49 -28.04 -18.68 -46.38
C GLY A 49 -28.21 -20.16 -45.95
N SER A 50 -29.23 -20.45 -45.14
CA SER A 50 -29.79 -21.77 -44.77
C SER A 50 -29.17 -22.58 -43.60
N ASP A 51 -29.88 -22.52 -42.47
CA ASP A 51 -30.73 -23.58 -41.87
C ASP A 51 -30.24 -25.00 -41.56
N ALA A 52 -30.83 -25.49 -40.45
CA ALA A 52 -31.34 -26.84 -40.19
C ALA A 52 -30.52 -27.79 -39.28
N THR A 53 -30.85 -27.73 -37.98
CA THR A 53 -31.49 -28.78 -37.16
C THR A 53 -30.90 -30.20 -36.99
N VAL A 54 -31.09 -30.69 -35.75
CA VAL A 54 -31.41 -32.08 -35.31
C VAL A 54 -30.33 -32.81 -34.47
N CYS A 55 -30.74 -33.06 -33.20
CA CYS A 55 -30.26 -33.97 -32.14
C CYS A 55 -30.43 -35.47 -32.53
N PRO A 56 -30.33 -36.49 -31.65
CA PRO A 56 -29.47 -36.75 -30.49
C PRO A 56 -28.94 -38.23 -30.46
N ASP A 57 -28.28 -38.56 -29.34
CA ASP A 57 -28.29 -39.87 -28.65
C ASP A 57 -27.49 -41.05 -29.24
N ARG A 58 -26.58 -41.62 -28.43
CA ARG A 58 -26.64 -43.05 -28.08
C ARG A 58 -25.70 -43.46 -26.95
N ARG A 59 -26.34 -44.10 -25.97
CA ARG A 59 -25.86 -44.96 -24.89
C ARG A 59 -24.98 -46.12 -25.38
N ASN A 60 -23.97 -46.51 -24.58
CA ASN A 60 -23.84 -47.83 -23.93
C ASN A 60 -22.43 -47.97 -23.32
N ARG A 61 -22.24 -48.21 -22.01
CA ARG A 61 -22.45 -49.44 -21.20
C ARG A 61 -21.25 -50.41 -21.24
N ARG A 62 -20.81 -50.77 -20.02
CA ARG A 62 -20.06 -51.97 -19.58
C ARG A 62 -18.54 -51.96 -19.78
N LEU A 63 -17.71 -52.63 -18.98
CA LEU A 63 -17.72 -53.24 -17.65
C LEU A 63 -16.25 -53.66 -17.39
N ARG A 64 -15.86 -53.63 -16.11
CA ARG A 64 -14.88 -54.54 -15.45
C ARG A 64 -13.36 -54.45 -15.71
N SER A 65 -12.72 -54.37 -14.54
CA SER A 65 -11.55 -55.12 -14.06
C SER A 65 -10.14 -54.75 -14.53
N GLY A 66 -9.31 -54.45 -13.52
CA GLY A 66 -8.16 -55.31 -13.26
C GLY A 66 -6.77 -54.71 -13.49
N ARG A 67 -6.13 -54.37 -12.37
CA ARG A 67 -4.67 -54.41 -12.11
C ARG A 67 -3.76 -53.41 -12.84
N ARG A 68 -3.33 -52.45 -12.01
CA ARG A 68 -1.93 -52.01 -11.76
C ARG A 68 -0.92 -52.31 -12.89
N ARG A 69 -0.54 -51.24 -13.59
CA ARG A 69 0.85 -51.03 -14.02
C ARG A 69 1.35 -49.72 -13.44
N GLN A 70 2.34 -49.81 -12.56
CA GLN A 70 3.23 -48.70 -12.22
C GLN A 70 3.93 -48.24 -13.51
N ARG A 71 3.76 -46.97 -13.86
CA ARG A 71 4.76 -46.21 -14.62
C ARG A 71 4.89 -44.86 -13.97
N GLY A 72 6.08 -44.59 -13.45
CA GLY A 72 6.46 -43.34 -12.83
C GLY A 72 6.29 -42.18 -13.81
N ARG A 73 5.81 -41.07 -13.27
CA ARG A 73 6.15 -39.73 -13.72
C ARG A 73 6.32 -38.88 -12.47
N CYS A 74 7.58 -38.58 -12.14
CA CYS A 74 7.94 -37.46 -11.31
C CYS A 74 7.42 -36.18 -11.98
N ALA A 75 6.28 -35.67 -11.53
CA ALA A 75 5.91 -34.29 -11.76
C ALA A 75 6.25 -33.52 -10.48
N ARG A 76 7.35 -32.77 -10.54
CA ARG A 76 7.71 -31.74 -9.56
C ARG A 76 6.53 -30.76 -9.47
N TRP A 77 5.79 -30.82 -8.37
CA TRP A 77 4.86 -29.75 -8.00
C TRP A 77 5.70 -28.57 -7.49
N ARG A 78 5.81 -27.51 -8.31
CA ARG A 78 6.30 -26.21 -7.87
C ARG A 78 5.13 -25.45 -7.26
N GLU A 79 5.10 -25.38 -5.94
CA GLU A 79 4.15 -24.58 -5.18
C GLU A 79 4.22 -23.10 -5.62
N SER A 80 3.08 -22.56 -6.01
CA SER A 80 2.94 -21.22 -6.59
C SER A 80 1.93 -20.44 -5.73
N ALA A 81 2.41 -19.50 -4.92
CA ALA A 81 1.60 -18.62 -4.08
C ALA A 81 1.78 -17.16 -4.54
N TRP A 82 0.69 -16.50 -4.94
CA TRP A 82 0.75 -15.23 -5.69
C TRP A 82 -0.30 -14.19 -5.24
N PHE A 83 0.20 -13.03 -4.80
CA PHE A 83 -0.37 -11.69 -4.53
C PHE A 83 -1.72 -11.54 -3.82
N TYR A 84 -1.83 -10.55 -2.91
CA TYR A 84 -2.89 -9.52 -2.85
C TYR A 84 -2.87 -8.63 -1.59
N TRP A 85 -3.56 -7.48 -1.69
CA TRP A 85 -3.39 -6.22 -0.96
C TRP A 85 -4.43 -5.92 0.14
N ASN A 86 -4.05 -4.95 0.97
CA ASN A 86 -4.69 -4.34 2.13
C ASN A 86 -4.90 -5.21 3.38
N LYS A 87 -3.79 -5.45 4.09
CA LYS A 87 -3.77 -5.94 5.48
C LYS A 87 -2.63 -5.28 6.25
N ASN A 88 -2.88 -4.12 6.82
CA ASN A 88 -2.19 -3.74 8.06
C ASN A 88 -3.01 -4.13 9.30
N LEU A 89 -4.05 -4.94 9.13
CA LEU A 89 -4.89 -5.36 10.23
C LEU A 89 -4.87 -6.85 10.58
N LEU A 90 -4.79 -7.87 9.72
CA LEU A 90 -4.84 -9.27 10.25
C LEU A 90 -4.24 -10.37 9.34
N GLU A 91 -3.00 -10.78 9.59
CA GLU A 91 -2.53 -12.15 9.31
C GLU A 91 -1.71 -12.66 10.50
N GLY A 92 -2.09 -13.79 11.12
CA GLY A 92 -1.31 -14.34 12.23
C GLY A 92 -1.90 -15.58 12.86
N TRP A 93 -2.12 -16.65 12.07
CA TRP A 93 -2.30 -18.02 12.60
C TRP A 93 -1.88 -19.09 11.57
N ILE A 94 -0.69 -19.67 11.77
CA ILE A 94 -0.37 -21.05 11.36
C ILE A 94 0.35 -21.68 12.56
N SER A 95 -0.35 -22.55 13.29
CA SER A 95 0.28 -23.47 14.25
C SER A 95 0.53 -24.81 13.58
N SER A 96 1.71 -25.39 13.74
CA SER A 96 1.83 -26.84 13.90
C SER A 96 3.09 -27.20 14.67
N ARG A 97 2.91 -28.16 15.58
CA ARG A 97 3.81 -28.63 16.63
C ARG A 97 5.12 -29.22 16.07
N PRO A 98 6.22 -29.22 16.85
CA PRO A 98 7.47 -29.84 16.41
C PRO A 98 7.34 -31.37 16.36
N VAL A 99 7.59 -31.95 15.19
CA VAL A 99 7.96 -33.37 15.08
C VAL A 99 9.47 -33.42 15.21
N SER A 100 9.95 -34.02 16.29
CA SER A 100 11.37 -34.33 16.51
C SER A 100 11.84 -35.32 15.44
N VAL A 101 12.79 -34.91 14.60
CA VAL A 101 13.57 -35.84 13.77
C VAL A 101 14.99 -35.84 14.30
N ARG A 102 15.41 -36.98 14.85
CA ARG A 102 16.80 -37.26 15.25
C ARG A 102 17.65 -37.28 13.98
N LEU A 103 18.65 -36.40 13.91
CA LEU A 103 19.72 -36.51 12.93
C LEU A 103 20.67 -37.63 13.39
N PHE A 104 20.84 -38.63 12.52
CA PHE A 104 21.92 -39.60 12.62
C PHE A 104 23.13 -39.03 11.87
N ASP A 105 24.24 -38.89 12.58
CA ASP A 105 25.58 -38.71 12.03
C ASP A 105 25.95 -39.85 11.08
N ARG A 106 26.58 -39.54 9.94
CA ARG A 106 27.74 -40.29 9.41
C ARG A 106 28.56 -39.44 8.43
N PRO A 107 29.90 -39.54 8.46
CA PRO A 107 30.83 -38.74 7.65
C PRO A 107 31.21 -39.44 6.34
N CYS A 108 31.57 -38.68 5.30
CA CYS A 108 32.20 -39.22 4.10
C CYS A 108 33.34 -38.31 3.60
N LEU A 109 34.54 -38.68 4.05
CA LEU A 109 35.80 -38.87 3.30
C LEU A 109 36.13 -38.01 2.08
N ALA A 110 37.29 -37.36 2.21
CA ALA A 110 38.10 -36.73 1.18
C ALA A 110 38.51 -37.68 0.04
N ARG A 111 38.64 -37.12 -1.17
CA ARG A 111 39.50 -37.62 -2.24
C ARG A 111 40.21 -36.46 -2.93
N THR A 112 41.53 -36.50 -2.85
CA THR A 112 42.52 -35.70 -3.58
C THR A 112 42.80 -36.29 -4.96
N TYR A 113 42.86 -35.43 -5.98
CA TYR A 113 43.63 -35.50 -7.23
C TYR A 113 43.62 -34.04 -7.75
N GLY A 114 44.68 -33.32 -8.10
CA GLY A 114 46.00 -33.66 -8.59
C GLY A 114 46.21 -32.91 -9.92
N GLY A 115 46.93 -31.78 -9.88
CA GLY A 115 47.69 -31.17 -10.99
C GLY A 115 46.93 -30.44 -12.11
N CYS A 116 47.19 -29.14 -12.29
CA CYS A 116 47.91 -28.61 -13.45
C CYS A 116 48.28 -27.13 -13.23
N GLU A 117 49.58 -26.85 -13.25
CA GLU A 117 50.19 -25.52 -13.24
C GLU A 117 49.91 -24.77 -14.54
N GLN A 118 49.78 -23.44 -14.45
CA GLN A 118 50.26 -22.53 -15.48
C GLN A 118 50.64 -21.19 -14.85
N SER A 119 51.95 -21.00 -14.76
CA SER A 119 52.69 -19.81 -14.39
C SER A 119 52.64 -18.76 -15.50
N ILE A 120 52.43 -17.49 -15.15
CA ILE A 120 52.88 -16.34 -15.94
C ILE A 120 53.60 -15.40 -14.98
N GLU A 121 54.92 -15.39 -15.07
CA GLU A 121 55.81 -14.38 -14.52
C GLU A 121 55.71 -13.09 -15.36
N TYR A 122 55.73 -11.92 -14.72
CA TYR A 122 56.32 -10.72 -15.32
C TYR A 122 57.00 -9.86 -14.26
N HIS A 123 58.33 -9.87 -14.38
CA HIS A 123 59.38 -8.92 -13.99
C HIS A 123 59.08 -7.75 -13.03
N ALA A 124 59.88 -7.74 -11.96
CA ALA A 124 60.23 -6.57 -11.17
C ALA A 124 61.17 -5.64 -11.95
N ASP A 125 60.92 -4.33 -11.86
CA ASP A 125 61.92 -3.29 -12.11
C ASP A 125 62.07 -2.44 -10.84
N MET A 126 63.24 -2.56 -10.22
CA MET A 126 63.72 -1.69 -9.15
C MET A 126 64.73 -0.72 -9.73
N ALA A 127 64.41 0.57 -9.74
CA ALA A 127 65.37 1.65 -9.86
C ALA A 127 64.99 2.74 -8.85
N GLY A 128 65.88 2.95 -7.88
CA GLY A 128 65.61 3.69 -6.65
C GLY A 128 65.60 5.20 -6.79
N LEU A 129 65.19 5.85 -5.70
CA LEU A 129 65.56 7.23 -5.36
C LEU A 129 65.34 7.45 -3.84
N GLN A 130 66.48 7.52 -3.14
CA GLN A 130 66.83 8.37 -2.00
C GLN A 130 65.84 8.56 -0.83
N TYR A 131 66.30 8.06 0.32
CA TYR A 131 65.83 8.38 1.67
C TYR A 131 65.86 9.89 1.94
N TRP A 132 64.69 10.46 2.24
CA TRP A 132 64.56 11.65 3.06
C TRP A 132 63.70 11.31 4.27
N HIS A 133 64.35 11.09 5.42
CA HIS A 133 63.67 11.05 6.71
C HIS A 133 63.26 12.48 7.09
N VAL A 134 62.02 12.85 6.79
CA VAL A 134 61.34 13.95 7.48
C VAL A 134 60.37 13.29 8.45
N GLY A 135 60.69 13.36 9.74
CA GLY A 135 59.76 12.96 10.79
C GLY A 135 58.58 13.92 10.82
N SER A 136 57.52 13.58 10.10
CA SER A 136 56.18 14.09 10.37
C SER A 136 55.45 13.01 11.16
N GLN A 137 55.25 13.27 12.46
CA GLN A 137 54.18 12.59 13.19
C GLN A 137 52.86 12.96 12.51
N THR A 138 52.40 12.13 11.59
CA THR A 138 51.02 12.15 11.14
C THR A 138 50.19 11.76 12.36
N PRO A 139 49.24 12.58 12.83
CA PRO A 139 48.30 12.12 13.83
C PRO A 139 47.61 10.89 13.24
N LEU A 140 47.57 9.79 14.00
CA LEU A 140 46.62 8.71 13.74
C LEU A 140 45.26 9.38 13.60
N ALA A 141 44.77 9.50 12.36
CA ALA A 141 43.42 9.94 12.10
C ALA A 141 42.53 8.96 12.87
N GLY A 142 41.98 9.42 14.00
CA GLY A 142 41.00 8.66 14.75
C GLY A 142 39.95 8.21 13.75
N ARG A 143 39.67 6.90 13.71
CA ARG A 143 38.49 6.42 12.98
C ARG A 143 37.33 7.23 13.52
N ILE A 144 36.73 8.08 12.67
CA ILE A 144 35.46 8.72 12.99
C ILE A 144 34.49 7.54 13.09
N GLU A 145 34.17 7.11 14.32
CA GLU A 145 33.11 6.13 14.52
C GLU A 145 31.82 6.75 13.98
N MET A 146 31.28 6.12 12.95
CA MET A 146 30.03 6.56 12.35
C MET A 146 28.91 6.35 13.37
N PRO A 147 28.08 7.36 13.67
CA PRO A 147 26.93 7.18 14.54
C PRO A 147 25.97 6.15 13.95
N ARG A 148 25.42 5.30 14.82
CA ARG A 148 24.60 4.14 14.46
C ARG A 148 23.14 4.46 14.70
N LEU A 149 22.34 4.29 13.64
CA LEU A 149 20.92 4.56 13.60
C LEU A 149 20.15 3.27 13.32
N MET A 150 19.20 2.94 14.19
CA MET A 150 18.19 1.92 13.91
C MET A 150 16.86 2.58 13.58
N ILE A 151 16.28 2.25 12.43
CA ILE A 151 14.97 2.75 12.00
C ILE A 151 13.95 1.62 12.09
N ILE A 152 12.94 1.80 12.93
CA ILE A 152 11.95 0.76 13.25
C ILE A 152 10.58 1.13 12.70
N GLN A 153 9.96 0.20 11.97
CA GLN A 153 8.54 0.24 11.65
C GLN A 153 7.79 -0.66 12.65
N ALA A 154 7.06 -0.04 13.57
CA ALA A 154 6.33 -0.75 14.62
C ALA A 154 5.27 -1.71 14.06
N ALA A 155 5.13 -2.89 14.68
CA ALA A 155 4.04 -3.81 14.38
C ALA A 155 2.71 -3.32 14.98
N SER A 156 1.60 -3.80 14.41
CA SER A 156 0.30 -3.70 15.08
C SER A 156 0.23 -4.71 16.22
N TYR A 157 -0.63 -4.49 17.21
CA TYR A 157 -0.99 -5.53 18.16
C TYR A 157 -2.00 -6.53 17.57
N ARG A 158 -2.13 -7.70 18.22
CA ARG A 158 -3.05 -8.75 17.76
C ARG A 158 -4.53 -8.37 17.93
N GLY A 159 -4.83 -7.49 18.87
CA GLY A 159 -6.17 -6.94 19.08
C GLY A 159 -6.20 -5.96 20.25
N PHE A 160 -7.39 -5.41 20.53
CA PHE A 160 -7.61 -4.43 21.59
C PHE A 160 -7.17 -4.95 22.98
N GLY A 161 -7.59 -6.18 23.33
CA GLY A 161 -7.22 -6.85 24.58
C GLY A 161 -5.92 -7.69 24.55
N ASP A 162 -5.30 -7.87 23.38
CA ASP A 162 -4.06 -8.66 23.22
C ASP A 162 -2.93 -7.78 22.67
N ARG A 163 -2.19 -7.16 23.59
CA ARG A 163 -1.04 -6.28 23.32
C ARG A 163 0.24 -7.04 22.94
N ARG A 164 0.16 -8.30 22.55
CA ARG A 164 1.32 -8.96 21.92
C ARG A 164 1.50 -8.42 20.49
N PRO A 165 2.74 -8.16 20.05
CA PRO A 165 3.00 -7.76 18.66
C PRO A 165 2.47 -8.81 17.67
N LEU A 166 1.81 -8.36 16.61
CA LEU A 166 1.36 -9.21 15.52
C LEU A 166 2.56 -9.55 14.62
N LYS A 167 3.22 -10.66 14.94
CA LYS A 167 4.31 -11.20 14.13
C LYS A 167 3.77 -11.99 12.93
N ILE A 168 4.38 -11.77 11.78
CA ILE A 168 4.13 -12.44 10.51
C ILE A 168 5.44 -13.05 9.99
N ARG A 169 5.34 -14.16 9.27
CA ARG A 169 6.54 -14.86 8.76
C ARG A 169 7.25 -14.08 7.65
N LYS A 170 6.49 -13.48 6.73
CA LYS A 170 7.00 -12.72 5.59
C LYS A 170 6.04 -11.61 5.18
N ARG A 171 6.58 -10.45 4.81
CA ARG A 171 5.87 -9.37 4.15
C ARG A 171 5.53 -9.75 2.71
N ARG A 172 4.25 -9.58 2.36
CA ARG A 172 3.76 -9.73 0.97
C ARG A 172 3.96 -8.49 0.11
N LEU A 173 4.50 -7.42 0.70
CA LEU A 173 4.72 -6.12 0.10
C LEU A 173 6.02 -5.54 0.62
N ILE A 174 6.83 -4.97 -0.26
CA ILE A 174 8.04 -4.24 0.12
C ILE A 174 7.62 -2.79 0.35
N GLY A 175 7.50 -2.40 1.63
CA GLY A 175 7.11 -1.06 2.02
C GLY A 175 8.17 -0.02 1.66
N ALA A 176 7.74 1.19 1.34
CA ALA A 176 8.63 2.27 0.92
C ALA A 176 9.22 3.05 2.13
N VAL A 177 8.53 3.07 3.28
CA VAL A 177 8.88 3.96 4.41
C VAL A 177 10.30 3.70 4.93
N LEU A 178 10.61 2.48 5.36
CA LEU A 178 11.94 2.14 5.89
C LEU A 178 13.10 2.48 4.92
N PRO A 179 13.08 2.02 3.65
CA PRO A 179 14.18 2.31 2.74
C PRO A 179 14.25 3.80 2.32
N TYR A 180 13.14 4.54 2.30
CA TYR A 180 13.19 6.01 2.13
C TYR A 180 13.79 6.70 3.35
N MET A 181 13.39 6.32 4.57
CA MET A 181 13.96 6.87 5.80
C MET A 181 15.47 6.60 5.88
N GLY A 182 15.91 5.39 5.50
CA GLY A 182 17.33 5.07 5.39
C GLY A 182 18.07 5.86 4.30
N ALA A 183 17.37 6.34 3.27
CA ALA A 183 17.94 7.20 2.24
C ALA A 183 18.00 8.70 2.64
N LEU A 184 17.19 9.10 3.63
CA LEU A 184 17.20 10.44 4.22
C LEU A 184 18.29 10.60 5.29
N ALA A 185 18.73 9.51 5.91
CA ALA A 185 19.86 9.54 6.83
C ALA A 185 21.13 10.03 6.10
N PRO A 186 21.91 10.96 6.71
CA PRO A 186 23.19 11.39 6.15
C PRO A 186 24.15 10.21 5.94
N ARG A 187 25.04 10.31 4.94
CA ARG A 187 25.89 9.18 4.49
C ARG A 187 26.91 8.70 5.52
N ASP A 188 27.22 9.55 6.48
CA ASP A 188 28.11 9.31 7.61
C ASP A 188 27.44 8.58 8.78
N TRP A 189 26.16 8.18 8.64
CA TRP A 189 25.48 7.29 9.59
C TRP A 189 25.51 5.83 9.15
N ASP A 190 25.73 4.93 10.09
CA ASP A 190 25.51 3.49 9.90
C ASP A 190 24.05 3.15 10.19
N VAL A 191 23.31 2.69 9.17
CA VAL A 191 21.85 2.58 9.23
C VAL A 191 21.40 1.13 9.17
N THR A 192 20.62 0.72 10.18
CA THR A 192 19.91 -0.56 10.22
C THR A 192 18.40 -0.33 10.12
N LEU A 193 17.72 -1.12 9.29
CA LEU A 193 16.26 -1.08 9.15
C LEU A 193 15.64 -2.30 9.85
N VAL A 194 14.60 -2.09 10.65
CA VAL A 194 13.90 -3.17 11.37
C VAL A 194 12.40 -3.07 11.12
N ASP A 195 11.82 -4.15 10.59
CA ASP A 195 10.36 -4.30 10.51
C ASP A 195 9.88 -5.23 11.63
N ASP A 196 9.41 -4.64 12.74
CA ASP A 196 8.97 -5.34 13.96
C ASP A 196 7.87 -6.39 13.71
N ALA A 197 7.18 -6.36 12.56
CA ALA A 197 6.22 -7.40 12.23
C ALA A 197 6.86 -8.70 11.71
N VAL A 198 8.06 -8.67 11.15
CA VAL A 198 8.76 -9.85 10.59
C VAL A 198 10.06 -10.18 11.31
N GLU A 199 10.57 -9.24 12.09
CA GLU A 199 11.84 -9.33 12.80
C GLU A 199 11.63 -9.16 14.30
N GLU A 200 12.56 -9.67 15.10
CA GLU A 200 12.65 -9.32 16.51
C GLU A 200 13.51 -8.08 16.68
N VAL A 201 13.08 -7.19 17.57
CA VAL A 201 13.83 -5.97 17.89
C VAL A 201 14.88 -6.34 18.94
N ASP A 202 16.14 -6.19 18.57
CA ASP A 202 17.26 -6.31 19.50
C ASP A 202 17.42 -4.99 20.26
N PHE A 203 17.00 -4.97 21.52
CA PHE A 203 17.08 -3.79 22.37
C PHE A 203 18.50 -3.54 22.89
N ASP A 204 19.37 -4.54 22.85
CA ASP A 204 20.75 -4.44 23.32
C ASP A 204 21.73 -4.22 22.14
N ALA A 205 21.18 -4.06 20.93
CA ALA A 205 21.93 -3.67 19.74
C ALA A 205 22.71 -2.37 20.04
N PRO A 206 23.97 -2.27 19.62
CA PRO A 206 24.80 -1.15 19.99
C PRO A 206 24.47 -0.01 19.02
N VAL A 207 23.50 0.83 19.39
CA VAL A 207 22.97 1.93 18.58
C VAL A 207 22.98 3.23 19.37
N ASP A 208 23.20 4.34 18.67
CA ASP A 208 23.30 5.66 19.29
C ASP A 208 21.95 6.40 19.22
N VAL A 209 21.19 6.17 18.14
CA VAL A 209 19.84 6.72 17.93
C VAL A 209 18.89 5.65 17.39
N VAL A 210 17.65 5.65 17.88
CA VAL A 210 16.54 4.88 17.31
C VAL A 210 15.47 5.81 16.76
N ALA A 211 15.06 5.60 15.52
CA ALA A 211 13.96 6.32 14.88
C ALA A 211 12.76 5.39 14.65
N ILE A 212 11.60 5.69 15.25
CA ILE A 212 10.41 4.83 15.19
C ILE A 212 9.30 5.53 14.42
N THR A 213 8.81 4.88 13.35
CA THR A 213 7.64 5.38 12.62
C THR A 213 6.35 4.75 13.15
N ALA A 214 5.37 5.59 13.47
CA ALA A 214 4.11 5.23 14.09
C ALA A 214 2.91 5.66 13.23
N ARG A 215 2.01 4.70 12.97
CA ARG A 215 0.63 4.95 12.51
C ARG A 215 -0.30 4.83 13.70
N MET A 216 -1.53 5.31 13.57
CA MET A 216 -2.50 5.26 14.68
C MET A 216 -2.64 3.84 15.25
N VAL A 217 -2.78 2.84 14.36
CA VAL A 217 -2.92 1.42 14.72
C VAL A 217 -1.65 0.77 15.31
N THR A 218 -0.49 1.41 15.19
CA THR A 218 0.81 0.92 15.70
C THR A 218 1.39 1.81 16.80
N SER A 219 0.65 2.86 17.21
CA SER A 219 1.11 3.91 18.13
C SER A 219 1.55 3.34 19.48
N LEU A 220 0.70 2.52 20.10
CA LEU A 220 0.98 1.91 21.41
C LEU A 220 2.23 1.02 21.37
N ARG A 221 2.43 0.27 20.28
CA ARG A 221 3.65 -0.54 20.10
C ARG A 221 4.88 0.34 19.90
N ALA A 222 4.73 1.43 19.15
CA ALA A 222 5.82 2.39 18.95
C ALA A 222 6.26 3.02 20.29
N GLN A 223 5.32 3.36 21.18
CA GLN A 223 5.60 3.85 22.54
C GLN A 223 6.34 2.81 23.38
N GLU A 224 5.85 1.56 23.39
CA GLU A 224 6.50 0.46 24.12
C GLU A 224 7.96 0.23 23.65
N LEU A 225 8.19 0.32 22.34
CA LEU A 225 9.54 0.23 21.77
C LEU A 225 10.40 1.41 22.21
N ALA A 226 9.86 2.62 22.15
CA ALA A 226 10.55 3.84 22.53
C ALA A 226 10.99 3.82 23.99
N ASP A 227 10.07 3.48 24.91
CA ASP A 227 10.36 3.42 26.35
C ASP A 227 11.48 2.42 26.65
N LYS A 228 11.46 1.24 26.02
CA LYS A 228 12.50 0.21 26.21
C LYS A 228 13.90 0.66 25.76
N PHE A 229 13.99 1.47 24.71
CA PHE A 229 15.27 2.05 24.29
C PHE A 229 15.72 3.20 25.19
N ARG A 230 14.79 4.04 25.65
CA ARG A 230 15.10 5.13 26.59
C ARG A 230 15.54 4.62 27.96
N GLU A 231 14.96 3.53 28.45
CA GLU A 231 15.42 2.82 29.65
C GLU A 231 16.89 2.39 29.56
N ARG A 232 17.42 2.21 28.35
CA ARG A 232 18.82 1.88 28.06
C ARG A 232 19.69 3.10 27.76
N GLY A 233 19.15 4.31 27.90
CA GLY A 233 19.86 5.55 27.62
C GLY A 233 20.06 5.84 26.13
N VAL A 234 19.35 5.17 25.24
CA VAL A 234 19.41 5.41 23.78
C VAL A 234 18.51 6.58 23.42
N THR A 235 18.99 7.48 22.56
CA THR A 235 18.18 8.61 22.05
C THR A 235 17.09 8.09 21.12
N VAL A 236 15.84 8.48 21.38
CA VAL A 236 14.68 8.04 20.58
C VAL A 236 14.02 9.19 19.83
N LEU A 237 13.89 9.03 18.53
CA LEU A 237 13.14 9.88 17.63
C LEU A 237 11.84 9.17 17.22
N MET A 238 10.71 9.87 17.25
CA MET A 238 9.43 9.32 16.78
C MET A 238 8.82 10.16 15.67
N GLY A 239 8.17 9.51 14.71
CA GLY A 239 7.55 10.20 13.59
C GLY A 239 6.44 9.38 12.93
N GLY A 240 6.00 9.87 11.78
CA GLY A 240 4.93 9.24 10.99
C GLY A 240 3.54 9.75 11.34
N PRO A 241 2.50 9.20 10.69
CA PRO A 241 1.14 9.73 10.74
C PRO A 241 0.59 10.02 12.14
N HIS A 242 0.92 9.19 13.14
CA HIS A 242 0.38 9.39 14.49
C HIS A 242 1.06 10.55 15.20
N ALA A 243 2.38 10.70 15.04
CA ALA A 243 3.14 11.82 15.59
C ALA A 243 2.65 13.17 15.05
N THR A 244 2.23 13.24 13.78
CA THR A 244 1.65 14.45 13.19
C THR A 244 0.37 14.92 13.90
N PHE A 245 -0.37 14.00 14.53
CA PHE A 245 -1.68 14.27 15.11
C PHE A 245 -1.73 14.25 16.63
N TYR A 246 -0.76 13.56 17.23
CA TYR A 246 -0.67 13.30 18.65
C TYR A 246 0.79 13.50 19.09
N ALA A 247 1.34 14.67 18.72
CA ALA A 247 2.75 14.96 18.94
C ALA A 247 3.08 14.99 20.43
N GLU A 248 2.21 15.59 21.24
CA GLU A 248 2.37 15.68 22.70
C GLU A 248 2.31 14.30 23.36
N GLU A 249 1.47 13.40 22.84
CA GLU A 249 1.43 12.01 23.30
C GLU A 249 2.77 11.31 22.99
N MET A 250 3.27 11.45 21.76
CA MET A 250 4.54 10.84 21.35
C MET A 250 5.75 11.44 22.09
N ALA A 251 5.72 12.72 22.42
CA ALA A 251 6.79 13.41 23.13
C ALA A 251 6.99 12.95 24.59
N GLN A 252 6.02 12.21 25.16
CA GLN A 252 6.19 11.56 26.47
C GLN A 252 7.17 10.38 26.39
N HIS A 253 7.27 9.77 25.21
CA HIS A 253 8.03 8.55 24.95
C HIS A 253 9.29 8.77 24.10
N ALA A 254 9.52 9.98 23.59
CA ALA A 254 10.60 10.29 22.66
C ALA A 254 11.37 11.54 23.07
N ASP A 255 12.64 11.60 22.67
CA ASP A 255 13.50 12.77 22.89
C ASP A 255 13.32 13.82 21.76
N GLY A 256 12.83 13.39 20.59
CA GLY A 256 12.42 14.27 19.50
C GLY A 256 11.28 13.71 18.65
N VAL A 257 10.32 14.56 18.29
CA VAL A 257 9.13 14.19 17.52
C VAL A 257 9.08 14.92 16.17
N CYS A 258 9.01 14.15 15.09
CA CYS A 258 8.79 14.63 13.72
C CYS A 258 7.30 14.82 13.45
N ILE A 259 6.87 16.06 13.25
CA ILE A 259 5.50 16.44 12.90
C ILE A 259 5.46 16.79 11.40
N GLY A 260 4.72 15.99 10.63
CA GLY A 260 4.58 16.17 9.18
C GLY A 260 5.53 15.32 8.34
N GLU A 261 6.02 15.88 7.23
CA GLU A 261 6.82 15.17 6.23
C GLU A 261 8.30 15.11 6.63
N ALA A 262 8.90 13.92 6.53
CA ALA A 262 10.21 13.64 7.12
C ALA A 262 11.41 14.14 6.30
N GLU A 263 11.23 14.44 5.00
CA GLU A 263 12.33 14.68 4.05
C GLU A 263 13.36 15.71 4.52
N GLU A 264 12.90 16.81 5.09
CA GLU A 264 13.77 17.91 5.57
C GLU A 264 13.92 17.91 7.09
N ILE A 265 12.95 17.31 7.80
CA ILE A 265 12.93 17.27 9.26
C ILE A 265 13.88 16.20 9.79
N PHE A 266 13.82 14.98 9.25
CA PHE A 266 14.57 13.85 9.76
C PHE A 266 16.10 14.03 9.68
N PRO A 267 16.68 14.55 8.57
CA PRO A 267 18.10 14.86 8.54
C PRO A 267 18.51 15.89 9.60
N GLN A 268 17.69 16.92 9.84
CA GLN A 268 17.94 17.92 10.88
C GLN A 268 17.90 17.31 12.29
N MET A 269 16.96 16.40 12.55
CA MET A 269 16.86 15.71 13.83
C MET A 269 18.12 14.87 14.10
N LEU A 270 18.65 14.18 13.08
CA LEU A 270 19.90 13.42 13.20
C LEU A 270 21.11 14.33 13.46
N GLU A 271 21.21 15.45 12.74
CA GLU A 271 22.26 16.45 12.98
C GLU A 271 22.21 16.98 14.42
N ASP A 272 21.01 17.33 14.89
CA ASP A 272 20.83 17.86 16.25
C ASP A 272 21.06 16.81 17.33
N ALA A 273 20.72 15.54 17.07
CA ALA A 273 21.05 14.42 17.96
C ALA A 273 22.56 14.25 18.08
N ALA A 274 23.29 14.23 16.96
CA ALA A 274 24.75 14.11 16.95
C ALA A 274 25.45 15.31 17.64
N ALA A 275 24.86 16.50 17.55
CA ALA A 275 25.37 17.71 18.18
C ALA A 275 24.88 17.94 19.63
N GLY A 276 24.09 17.02 20.20
CA GLY A 276 23.57 17.14 21.58
C GLY A 276 22.61 18.32 21.79
N ARG A 277 21.89 18.73 20.74
CA ARG A 277 20.99 19.90 20.73
C ARG A 277 19.57 19.58 20.25
N LEU A 278 19.15 18.34 20.44
CA LEU A 278 17.84 17.83 20.01
C LEU A 278 16.71 18.63 20.64
N LYS A 279 15.72 19.01 19.83
CA LYS A 279 14.47 19.64 20.26
C LYS A 279 13.40 18.59 20.48
N GLN A 280 12.43 18.88 21.34
CA GLN A 280 11.31 17.97 21.56
C GLN A 280 10.40 17.86 20.32
N PHE A 281 10.18 18.96 19.59
CA PHE A 281 9.31 18.99 18.41
C PHE A 281 10.03 19.57 17.20
N TYR A 282 9.86 18.90 16.06
CA TYR A 282 10.32 19.34 14.75
C TYR A 282 9.15 19.38 13.77
N GLN A 283 8.94 20.56 13.17
CA GLN A 283 7.88 20.80 12.19
C GLN A 283 8.38 21.81 11.15
N ARG A 284 7.78 21.78 9.96
CA ARG A 284 7.94 22.79 8.91
C ARG A 284 6.57 23.31 8.49
N ASP A 285 6.52 24.58 8.08
CA ASP A 285 5.31 25.19 7.52
C ASP A 285 5.12 24.83 6.04
N THR A 286 6.21 24.48 5.37
CA THR A 286 6.25 24.07 3.96
C THR A 286 6.24 22.56 3.82
N VAL A 287 5.56 22.09 2.79
CA VAL A 287 5.61 20.67 2.39
C VAL A 287 6.88 20.35 1.62
N ALA A 288 7.32 19.10 1.74
CA ALA A 288 8.42 18.56 0.99
C ALA A 288 8.12 18.53 -0.52
N SER A 289 9.17 18.70 -1.31
CA SER A 289 9.07 18.52 -2.76
C SER A 289 8.89 17.04 -3.10
N MET A 290 7.96 16.73 -4.01
CA MET A 290 7.86 15.41 -4.64
C MET A 290 8.91 15.21 -5.75
N LYS A 291 9.65 16.25 -6.12
CA LYS A 291 10.78 16.19 -7.06
C LYS A 291 12.09 16.02 -6.31
N GLY A 292 13.01 15.26 -6.88
CA GLY A 292 14.33 15.02 -6.29
C GLY A 292 14.27 14.15 -5.04
N MET A 293 13.23 13.30 -4.91
CA MET A 293 13.16 12.34 -3.81
C MET A 293 14.38 11.41 -3.85
N PRO A 294 14.99 11.07 -2.70
CA PRO A 294 16.19 10.25 -2.67
C PRO A 294 15.88 8.83 -3.17
N THR A 295 16.88 8.15 -3.74
CA THR A 295 16.73 6.74 -4.12
C THR A 295 16.61 5.90 -2.84
N PRO A 296 15.53 5.12 -2.65
CA PRO A 296 15.37 4.30 -1.46
C PRO A 296 16.50 3.28 -1.30
N ARG A 297 16.94 3.06 -0.06
CA ARG A 297 17.98 2.08 0.30
C ARG A 297 17.43 0.65 0.33
N TRP A 298 17.03 0.14 -0.84
CA TRP A 298 16.54 -1.23 -0.99
C TRP A 298 17.58 -2.29 -0.59
N ASP A 299 18.86 -1.93 -0.63
CA ASP A 299 20.01 -2.75 -0.23
C ASP A 299 20.05 -3.07 1.27
N LEU A 300 19.43 -2.22 2.11
CA LEU A 300 19.34 -2.43 3.56
C LEU A 300 18.20 -3.38 3.97
N LEU A 301 17.37 -3.84 3.02
CA LEU A 301 16.26 -4.74 3.32
C LEU A 301 16.70 -6.21 3.24
N HIS A 302 16.30 -7.01 4.22
CA HIS A 302 16.57 -8.45 4.27
C HIS A 302 15.61 -9.21 3.31
N PRO A 303 16.09 -9.78 2.18
CA PRO A 303 15.22 -10.39 1.16
C PRO A 303 14.37 -11.56 1.69
N GLU A 304 14.86 -12.27 2.72
CA GLU A 304 14.18 -13.37 3.40
C GLU A 304 12.88 -12.95 4.08
N ASN A 305 12.76 -11.67 4.47
CA ASN A 305 11.55 -11.12 5.09
C ASN A 305 10.43 -10.95 4.07
N TYR A 306 10.70 -11.08 2.78
CA TYR A 306 9.73 -10.87 1.72
C TYR A 306 9.43 -12.17 0.96
N THR A 307 8.20 -12.25 0.42
CA THR A 307 7.89 -13.26 -0.56
C THR A 307 8.59 -12.95 -1.89
N PHE A 308 8.97 -13.98 -2.67
CA PHE A 308 9.72 -13.80 -3.91
C PHE A 308 9.02 -12.86 -4.92
N TYR A 309 7.69 -12.77 -4.85
CA TYR A 309 6.87 -11.91 -5.66
C TYR A 309 6.26 -10.76 -4.86
N SER A 310 6.88 -10.23 -3.82
CA SER A 310 6.34 -9.03 -3.17
C SER A 310 6.40 -7.84 -4.12
N PRO A 311 5.30 -7.08 -4.37
CA PRO A 311 5.40 -5.86 -5.12
C PRO A 311 6.23 -4.84 -4.34
N VAL A 312 6.95 -3.98 -5.05
CA VAL A 312 7.57 -2.79 -4.45
C VAL A 312 6.54 -1.67 -4.38
N VAL A 313 6.47 -0.99 -3.25
CA VAL A 313 5.68 0.24 -3.12
C VAL A 313 6.45 1.38 -3.74
N ILE A 314 5.80 2.10 -4.65
CA ILE A 314 6.31 3.32 -5.27
C ILE A 314 5.32 4.44 -4.95
N GLN A 315 5.82 5.56 -4.44
CA GLN A 315 5.01 6.74 -4.21
C GLN A 315 5.10 7.65 -5.45
N GLN A 316 4.01 7.73 -6.21
CA GLN A 316 3.94 8.61 -7.38
C GLN A 316 3.34 9.99 -7.07
N SER A 317 2.64 10.13 -5.96
CA SER A 317 2.01 11.39 -5.56
C SER A 317 1.71 11.45 -4.06
N ARG A 318 1.40 12.66 -3.58
CA ARG A 318 0.84 12.94 -2.26
C ARG A 318 -0.41 13.80 -2.36
N GLY A 319 -1.35 13.57 -1.46
CA GLY A 319 -2.63 14.25 -1.41
C GLY A 319 -3.71 13.65 -2.31
N CYS A 320 -4.90 14.23 -2.25
CA CYS A 320 -6.08 13.83 -3.02
C CYS A 320 -6.85 15.07 -3.46
N PRO A 321 -7.33 15.16 -4.71
CA PRO A 321 -8.12 16.31 -5.18
C PRO A 321 -9.56 16.32 -4.64
N TYR A 322 -9.95 15.35 -3.80
CA TYR A 322 -11.30 15.20 -3.26
C TYR A 322 -11.35 15.51 -1.76
N THR A 323 -12.54 15.89 -1.31
CA THR A 323 -12.80 16.39 0.05
C THR A 323 -13.86 15.56 0.78
N CYS A 324 -13.79 14.23 0.63
CA CYS A 324 -14.77 13.30 1.23
C CYS A 324 -14.87 13.50 2.75
N ASP A 325 -16.09 13.48 3.29
CA ASP A 325 -16.42 13.87 4.68
C ASP A 325 -15.69 13.02 5.74
N PHE A 326 -15.50 11.73 5.45
CA PHE A 326 -14.93 10.74 6.36
C PHE A 326 -13.42 10.53 6.24
N CYS A 327 -12.77 11.15 5.25
CA CYS A 327 -11.43 10.76 4.84
C CYS A 327 -10.34 11.60 5.53
N ALA A 328 -9.45 10.94 6.30
CA ALA A 328 -8.32 11.59 6.95
C ALA A 328 -7.16 11.97 6.01
N GLU A 329 -7.28 11.72 4.70
CA GLU A 329 -6.22 11.99 3.72
C GLU A 329 -5.78 13.46 3.69
N ARG A 330 -6.73 14.40 3.71
CA ARG A 330 -6.42 15.84 3.74
C ARG A 330 -5.82 16.28 5.06
N ARG A 331 -6.16 15.59 6.15
CA ARG A 331 -5.54 15.83 7.45
C ARG A 331 -4.07 15.40 7.42
N LEU A 332 -3.77 14.25 6.80
CA LEU A 332 -2.40 13.69 6.73
C LEU A 332 -1.49 14.45 5.77
N ASN A 333 -2.03 14.84 4.61
CA ASN A 333 -1.25 15.46 3.54
C ASN A 333 -1.50 16.97 3.44
N GLY A 334 -2.18 17.57 4.41
CA GLY A 334 -2.65 18.95 4.44
C GLY A 334 -3.57 19.33 3.26
N ASP A 335 -3.94 20.61 3.21
CA ASP A 335 -4.65 21.23 2.08
C ASP A 335 -3.66 21.76 1.01
N TYR A 336 -2.48 21.12 0.89
CA TYR A 336 -1.43 21.52 -0.07
C TYR A 336 -1.69 21.04 -1.52
N GLY A 337 -2.89 20.52 -1.78
CA GLY A 337 -3.30 20.02 -3.07
C GLY A 337 -2.64 18.68 -3.45
N TYR A 338 -2.87 18.27 -4.70
CA TYR A 338 -2.31 17.03 -5.25
C TYR A 338 -0.92 17.30 -5.84
N ARG A 339 0.11 16.63 -5.31
CA ARG A 339 1.51 16.78 -5.75
C ARG A 339 1.98 15.54 -6.49
N ASP A 340 2.31 15.68 -7.77
CA ASP A 340 2.92 14.60 -8.55
C ASP A 340 4.43 14.56 -8.38
N ARG A 341 4.97 13.34 -8.38
CA ARG A 341 6.37 13.09 -8.66
C ARG A 341 6.62 12.99 -10.17
N PRO A 342 7.75 13.49 -10.70
CA PRO A 342 8.09 13.37 -12.11
C PRO A 342 8.11 11.91 -12.59
N ALA A 343 7.59 11.67 -13.80
CA ALA A 343 7.48 10.33 -14.37
C ALA A 343 8.85 9.66 -14.55
N GLU A 344 9.88 10.44 -14.89
CA GLU A 344 11.24 9.97 -15.10
C GLU A 344 11.85 9.44 -13.80
N GLU A 345 11.62 10.12 -12.68
CA GLU A 345 12.08 9.68 -11.36
C GLU A 345 11.38 8.39 -10.90
N ILE A 346 10.07 8.30 -11.13
CA ILE A 346 9.28 7.08 -10.82
C ILE A 346 9.80 5.89 -11.63
N VAL A 347 10.01 6.08 -12.93
CA VAL A 347 10.52 5.06 -13.83
C VAL A 347 11.92 4.60 -13.41
N GLU A 348 12.79 5.53 -13.01
CA GLU A 348 14.14 5.22 -12.56
C GLU A 348 14.14 4.46 -11.22
N GLU A 349 13.28 4.83 -10.28
CA GLU A 349 13.13 4.09 -9.02
C GLU A 349 12.64 2.66 -9.25
N ILE A 350 11.66 2.47 -10.14
CA ILE A 350 11.18 1.13 -10.51
C ILE A 350 12.32 0.31 -11.11
N ARG A 351 13.14 0.87 -12.00
CA ARG A 351 14.32 0.18 -12.56
C ARG A 351 15.30 -0.23 -11.47
N LYS A 352 15.68 0.71 -10.59
CA LYS A 352 16.63 0.48 -9.50
C LYS A 352 16.14 -0.56 -8.48
N SER A 353 14.82 -0.65 -8.25
CA SER A 353 14.24 -1.68 -7.38
C SER A 353 14.45 -3.11 -7.91
N GLY A 354 14.67 -3.28 -9.22
CA GLY A 354 14.76 -4.58 -9.89
C GLY A 354 13.45 -5.37 -9.90
N LYS A 355 12.33 -4.82 -9.38
CA LYS A 355 11.05 -5.53 -9.28
C LYS A 355 10.20 -5.33 -10.54
N ARG A 356 9.45 -6.36 -10.89
CA ARG A 356 8.48 -6.36 -12.00
C ARG A 356 7.04 -6.18 -11.54
N HIS A 357 6.83 -6.14 -10.23
CA HIS A 357 5.54 -5.94 -9.60
C HIS A 357 5.58 -4.68 -8.76
N VAL A 358 4.70 -3.74 -9.06
CA VAL A 358 4.66 -2.43 -8.44
C VAL A 358 3.29 -2.21 -7.80
N PHE A 359 3.29 -1.59 -6.64
CA PHE A 359 2.09 -0.98 -6.10
C PHE A 359 2.32 0.52 -5.97
N PHE A 360 1.42 1.29 -6.59
CA PHE A 360 1.43 2.73 -6.50
C PHE A 360 0.68 3.18 -5.25
N ALA A 361 1.43 3.64 -4.26
CA ALA A 361 0.90 4.19 -3.02
C ALA A 361 0.53 5.65 -3.21
N ALA A 362 -0.68 5.88 -3.73
CA ALA A 362 -1.35 7.16 -3.60
C ALA A 362 -2.80 6.97 -3.19
N SER A 363 -3.34 8.01 -2.57
CA SER A 363 -4.74 8.06 -2.16
C SER A 363 -5.67 8.27 -3.34
N GLN A 364 -5.15 8.80 -4.45
CA GLN A 364 -5.80 8.80 -5.75
C GLN A 364 -4.72 8.70 -6.83
N PHE A 365 -4.65 7.59 -7.57
CA PHE A 365 -3.65 7.43 -8.64
C PHE A 365 -3.82 8.48 -9.76
N VAL A 366 -5.06 8.84 -10.07
CA VAL A 366 -5.39 9.76 -11.16
C VAL A 366 -5.81 11.13 -10.61
N GLY A 367 -4.90 11.83 -9.94
CA GLY A 367 -5.15 13.22 -9.50
C GLY A 367 -5.12 14.19 -10.68
N HIS A 368 -3.97 14.27 -11.37
CA HIS A 368 -3.83 15.02 -12.61
C HIS A 368 -3.81 14.06 -13.82
N LYS A 369 -4.94 13.96 -14.54
CA LYS A 369 -5.09 13.00 -15.66
C LYS A 369 -3.94 13.11 -16.67
N LYS A 370 -3.60 14.33 -17.12
CA LYS A 370 -2.53 14.53 -18.11
C LYS A 370 -1.19 13.92 -17.68
N ARG A 371 -0.73 14.24 -16.47
CA ARG A 371 0.51 13.69 -15.89
C ARG A 371 0.44 12.19 -15.65
N THR A 372 -0.75 11.70 -15.29
CA THR A 372 -0.98 10.26 -15.16
C THR A 372 -0.79 9.57 -16.51
N MET A 373 -1.37 10.10 -17.60
CA MET A 373 -1.18 9.54 -18.95
C MET A 373 0.29 9.56 -19.38
N GLU A 374 1.02 10.63 -19.09
CA GLU A 374 2.48 10.74 -19.33
C GLU A 374 3.25 9.64 -18.58
N LEU A 375 2.93 9.42 -17.30
CA LEU A 375 3.51 8.32 -16.52
C LEU A 375 3.17 6.96 -17.14
N LEU A 376 1.91 6.71 -17.51
CA LEU A 376 1.50 5.43 -18.08
C LEU A 376 2.27 5.09 -19.37
N GLU A 377 2.48 6.06 -20.26
CA GLU A 377 3.31 5.87 -21.46
C GLU A 377 4.76 5.53 -21.08
N ALA A 378 5.32 6.22 -20.09
CA ALA A 378 6.69 5.98 -19.61
C ALA A 378 6.87 4.61 -18.93
N LEU A 379 5.79 4.00 -18.42
CA LEU A 379 5.81 2.66 -17.82
C LEU A 379 5.79 1.52 -18.84
N ILE A 380 5.25 1.73 -20.06
CA ILE A 380 5.10 0.68 -21.10
C ILE A 380 6.42 -0.06 -21.37
N PRO A 381 7.58 0.61 -21.57
CA PRO A 381 8.84 -0.08 -21.86
C PRO A 381 9.34 -0.97 -20.72
N LEU A 382 8.93 -0.69 -19.47
CA LEU A 382 9.38 -1.45 -18.30
C LEU A 382 8.76 -2.85 -18.23
N LYS A 383 7.63 -3.08 -18.92
CA LYS A 383 6.89 -4.36 -18.94
C LYS A 383 6.64 -4.89 -17.51
N ILE A 384 6.21 -3.99 -16.62
CA ILE A 384 5.85 -4.30 -15.24
C ILE A 384 4.37 -4.69 -15.14
N ARG A 385 3.99 -5.25 -13.99
CA ARG A 385 2.59 -5.36 -13.56
C ARG A 385 2.39 -4.46 -12.37
N TRP A 386 1.40 -3.58 -12.44
CA TRP A 386 1.17 -2.62 -11.38
C TRP A 386 -0.26 -2.64 -10.87
N SER A 387 -0.43 -2.14 -9.65
CA SER A 387 -1.73 -1.97 -9.00
C SER A 387 -1.78 -0.62 -8.31
N ALA A 388 -2.98 -0.06 -8.20
CA ALA A 388 -3.17 1.26 -7.61
C ALA A 388 -4.59 1.41 -7.04
N LEU A 389 -4.82 2.54 -6.38
CA LEU A 389 -6.14 2.97 -5.95
C LEU A 389 -6.59 4.14 -6.83
N PHE A 390 -7.80 4.06 -7.39
CA PHE A 390 -8.40 5.21 -8.07
C PHE A 390 -9.92 5.26 -7.92
N SER A 391 -10.50 6.42 -8.25
CA SER A 391 -11.95 6.64 -8.16
C SER A 391 -12.69 5.82 -9.23
N PRO A 392 -13.85 5.21 -8.90
CA PRO A 392 -14.75 4.54 -9.84
C PRO A 392 -14.98 5.26 -11.16
N ARG A 393 -15.01 6.61 -11.14
CA ARG A 393 -15.21 7.42 -12.34
C ARG A 393 -14.20 7.14 -13.46
N PHE A 394 -12.96 6.77 -13.11
CA PHE A 394 -11.92 6.48 -14.09
C PHE A 394 -12.10 5.10 -14.74
N GLY A 395 -12.95 4.24 -14.17
CA GLY A 395 -13.39 3.02 -14.85
C GLY A 395 -14.39 3.28 -15.98
N LEU A 396 -14.88 4.51 -16.15
CA LEU A 396 -15.70 4.93 -17.29
C LEU A 396 -14.86 5.58 -18.42
N ASP A 397 -13.59 5.87 -18.14
CA ASP A 397 -12.68 6.54 -19.06
C ASP A 397 -11.95 5.50 -19.93
N GLY A 398 -12.51 5.20 -21.10
CA GLY A 398 -11.99 4.16 -21.98
C GLY A 398 -10.55 4.39 -22.42
N GLU A 399 -10.21 5.63 -22.77
CA GLU A 399 -8.85 6.03 -23.18
C GLU A 399 -7.84 5.79 -22.05
N PHE A 400 -8.18 6.22 -20.83
CA PHE A 400 -7.34 5.97 -19.66
C PHE A 400 -7.18 4.46 -19.40
N LEU A 401 -8.26 3.69 -19.42
CA LEU A 401 -8.20 2.25 -19.15
C LEU A 401 -7.40 1.48 -20.20
N ASP A 402 -7.51 1.85 -21.48
CA ASP A 402 -6.74 1.25 -22.57
C ASP A 402 -5.24 1.49 -22.38
N LEU A 403 -4.85 2.72 -22.05
CA LEU A 403 -3.46 3.05 -21.77
C LEU A 403 -2.96 2.40 -20.47
N ALA A 404 -3.78 2.41 -19.42
CA ALA A 404 -3.45 1.77 -18.15
C ALA A 404 -3.22 0.26 -18.34
N GLN A 405 -4.08 -0.41 -19.10
CA GLN A 405 -3.91 -1.83 -19.44
C GLN A 405 -2.60 -2.06 -20.22
N ARG A 406 -2.31 -1.25 -21.25
CA ARG A 406 -1.07 -1.33 -22.05
C ARG A 406 0.19 -1.13 -21.19
N SER A 407 0.15 -0.24 -20.21
CA SER A 407 1.25 0.03 -19.28
C SER A 407 1.43 -1.06 -18.21
N GLY A 408 0.48 -2.00 -18.09
CA GLY A 408 0.59 -3.15 -17.19
C GLY A 408 -0.34 -3.15 -15.97
N LEU A 409 -1.40 -2.33 -15.94
CA LEU A 409 -2.40 -2.37 -14.87
C LEU A 409 -2.95 -3.80 -14.72
N LEU A 410 -2.73 -4.39 -13.54
CA LEU A 410 -3.20 -5.72 -13.18
C LEU A 410 -4.45 -5.65 -12.31
N HIS A 411 -4.44 -4.76 -11.31
CA HIS A 411 -5.51 -4.64 -10.34
C HIS A 411 -5.73 -3.19 -9.89
N VAL A 412 -6.99 -2.79 -9.74
CA VAL A 412 -7.37 -1.55 -9.08
C VAL A 412 -8.23 -1.80 -7.85
N ASN A 413 -7.92 -1.12 -6.75
CA ASN A 413 -8.83 -1.00 -5.61
C ASN A 413 -9.58 0.33 -5.70
N MET A 414 -10.92 0.29 -5.66
CA MET A 414 -11.77 1.46 -5.83
C MET A 414 -12.65 1.68 -4.61
N GLY A 415 -12.57 2.87 -4.02
CA GLY A 415 -13.51 3.31 -2.99
C GLY A 415 -14.84 3.71 -3.63
N ILE A 416 -15.80 2.77 -3.66
CA ILE A 416 -17.19 3.08 -4.03
C ILE A 416 -17.97 3.55 -2.81
N GLU A 417 -17.62 3.05 -1.61
CA GLU A 417 -18.20 3.31 -0.29
C GLU A 417 -19.65 2.85 -0.11
N SER A 418 -20.54 3.15 -1.06
CA SER A 418 -21.94 2.76 -1.04
C SER A 418 -22.52 2.64 -2.45
N ILE A 419 -23.53 1.79 -2.60
CA ILE A 419 -24.36 1.71 -3.82
C ILE A 419 -25.54 2.71 -3.80
N SER A 420 -25.79 3.37 -2.65
CA SER A 420 -26.83 4.39 -2.50
C SER A 420 -26.29 5.77 -2.85
N GLN A 421 -26.91 6.43 -3.83
CA GLN A 421 -26.52 7.79 -4.23
C GLN A 421 -26.75 8.81 -3.09
N THR A 422 -27.76 8.57 -2.25
CA THR A 422 -28.06 9.38 -1.05
C THR A 422 -26.92 9.28 -0.05
N THR A 423 -26.43 8.07 0.22
CA THR A 423 -25.27 7.85 1.10
C THR A 423 -24.02 8.53 0.54
N LEU A 424 -23.74 8.37 -0.76
CA LEU A 424 -22.60 9.03 -1.41
C LEU A 424 -22.65 10.56 -1.30
N LYS A 425 -23.83 11.16 -1.40
CA LYS A 425 -24.02 12.60 -1.22
C LYS A 425 -23.69 13.03 0.21
N SER A 426 -24.15 12.26 1.22
CA SER A 426 -23.86 12.54 2.63
C SER A 426 -22.35 12.48 2.95
N MET A 427 -21.59 11.68 2.20
CA MET A 427 -20.13 11.54 2.34
C MET A 427 -19.32 12.56 1.52
N HIS A 428 -19.96 13.50 0.82
CA HIS A 428 -19.32 14.38 -0.17
C HIS A 428 -18.58 13.62 -1.28
N LYS A 429 -19.14 12.49 -1.70
CA LYS A 429 -18.59 11.60 -2.73
C LYS A 429 -19.48 11.54 -3.98
N GLU A 430 -20.24 12.60 -4.25
CA GLU A 430 -21.22 12.67 -5.35
C GLU A 430 -20.59 12.64 -6.76
N PHE A 431 -19.27 12.76 -6.86
CA PHE A 431 -18.53 12.47 -8.11
C PHE A 431 -18.57 10.98 -8.48
N ASN A 432 -18.86 10.09 -7.51
CA ASN A 432 -19.25 8.72 -7.79
C ASN A 432 -20.75 8.70 -8.12
N LYS A 433 -21.08 8.14 -9.28
CA LYS A 433 -22.45 7.94 -9.75
C LYS A 433 -22.79 6.47 -9.67
N SER A 434 -23.65 6.08 -8.73
CA SER A 434 -23.93 4.66 -8.48
C SER A 434 -24.64 3.98 -9.65
N ASN A 435 -25.40 4.72 -10.44
CA ASN A 435 -26.03 4.25 -11.66
C ASN A 435 -25.04 3.92 -12.80
N SER A 436 -23.77 4.33 -12.69
CA SER A 436 -22.73 4.04 -13.69
C SER A 436 -21.84 2.85 -13.32
N TYR A 437 -22.10 2.17 -12.20
CA TYR A 437 -21.25 1.07 -11.75
C TYR A 437 -21.28 -0.14 -12.69
N ASP A 438 -22.42 -0.42 -13.33
CA ASP A 438 -22.55 -1.50 -14.31
C ASP A 438 -21.61 -1.30 -15.50
N GLU A 439 -21.64 -0.10 -16.09
CA GLU A 439 -20.78 0.28 -17.22
C GLU A 439 -19.30 0.25 -16.82
N MET A 440 -18.97 0.77 -15.64
CA MET A 440 -17.60 0.75 -15.10
C MET A 440 -17.09 -0.69 -14.95
N ILE A 441 -17.88 -1.58 -14.38
CA ILE A 441 -17.53 -3.00 -14.19
C ILE A 441 -17.33 -3.68 -15.54
N ASP A 442 -18.23 -3.43 -16.49
CA ASP A 442 -18.12 -3.93 -17.86
C ASP A 442 -16.83 -3.47 -18.55
N ASN A 443 -16.46 -2.19 -18.41
CA ASN A 443 -15.25 -1.63 -18.99
C ASN A 443 -13.97 -2.29 -18.44
N LEU A 444 -13.94 -2.58 -17.14
CA LEU A 444 -12.83 -3.30 -16.50
C LEU A 444 -12.77 -4.75 -16.95
N ASN A 445 -13.92 -5.42 -17.00
CA ASN A 445 -14.04 -6.82 -17.41
C ASN A 445 -13.61 -7.06 -18.86
N ARG A 446 -14.01 -6.18 -19.80
CA ARG A 446 -13.61 -6.25 -21.22
C ARG A 446 -12.10 -6.16 -21.41
N ARG A 447 -11.42 -5.46 -20.51
CA ARG A 447 -9.95 -5.27 -20.50
C ARG A 447 -9.22 -6.29 -19.63
N ASN A 448 -9.93 -7.24 -19.02
CA ASN A 448 -9.37 -8.21 -18.09
C ASN A 448 -8.57 -7.54 -16.94
N ILE A 449 -9.02 -6.37 -16.50
CA ILE A 449 -8.47 -5.66 -15.34
C ILE A 449 -9.15 -6.21 -14.10
N SER A 450 -8.36 -6.73 -13.15
CA SER A 450 -8.92 -7.13 -11.86
C SER A 450 -9.28 -5.91 -11.03
N PHE A 451 -10.30 -6.02 -10.18
CA PHE A 451 -10.69 -4.91 -9.33
C PHE A 451 -11.23 -5.37 -7.97
N SER A 452 -11.24 -4.45 -7.02
CA SER A 452 -11.88 -4.62 -5.73
C SER A 452 -12.60 -3.35 -5.30
N PHE A 453 -13.63 -3.52 -4.48
CA PHE A 453 -14.41 -2.40 -3.94
C PHE A 453 -14.20 -2.23 -2.44
N ASN A 454 -14.10 -1.00 -1.97
CA ASN A 454 -14.24 -0.69 -0.54
C ASN A 454 -15.63 -0.11 -0.27
N PHE A 455 -16.20 -0.54 0.85
CA PHE A 455 -17.45 -0.07 1.40
C PHE A 455 -17.24 0.49 2.80
N VAL A 456 -18.05 1.48 3.17
CA VAL A 456 -18.12 2.06 4.51
C VAL A 456 -19.58 2.06 4.94
N PHE A 457 -19.87 1.41 6.06
CA PHE A 457 -21.21 1.29 6.64
C PHE A 457 -21.32 2.03 7.96
N GLY A 458 -22.53 2.49 8.28
CA GLY A 458 -22.83 3.18 9.54
C GLY A 458 -23.01 4.69 9.36
N THR A 459 -23.27 5.15 8.13
CA THR A 459 -23.70 6.52 7.91
C THR A 459 -25.12 6.74 8.39
N ASP A 460 -25.49 8.01 8.56
CA ASP A 460 -26.84 8.41 8.98
C ASP A 460 -27.94 8.03 7.99
N THR A 461 -27.55 7.72 6.74
CA THR A 461 -28.45 7.30 5.67
C THR A 461 -28.52 5.78 5.50
N ASP A 462 -27.64 5.03 6.16
CA ASP A 462 -27.66 3.57 6.08
C ASP A 462 -28.76 3.02 7.00
N ASP A 463 -29.54 2.08 6.49
CA ASP A 463 -30.51 1.29 7.24
C ASP A 463 -30.16 -0.20 7.17
N GLU A 464 -30.99 -1.05 7.76
CA GLU A 464 -30.74 -2.49 7.79
C GLU A 464 -30.76 -3.17 6.40
N THR A 465 -31.33 -2.53 5.38
CA THR A 465 -31.47 -3.11 4.02
C THR A 465 -30.20 -3.00 3.20
N VAL A 466 -29.30 -2.06 3.54
CA VAL A 466 -28.09 -1.76 2.75
C VAL A 466 -27.16 -2.97 2.60
N PHE A 467 -27.11 -3.86 3.60
CA PHE A 467 -26.21 -5.01 3.62
C PHE A 467 -26.62 -6.07 2.59
N ASP A 468 -27.90 -6.43 2.56
CA ASP A 468 -28.43 -7.41 1.63
C ASP A 468 -28.39 -6.86 0.19
N ALA A 469 -28.74 -5.58 0.01
CA ALA A 469 -28.63 -4.90 -1.28
C ALA A 469 -27.18 -4.89 -1.80
N THR A 470 -26.21 -4.61 -0.92
CA THR A 470 -24.78 -4.65 -1.27
C THR A 470 -24.32 -6.06 -1.63
N LEU A 471 -24.71 -7.08 -0.85
CA LEU A 471 -24.37 -8.46 -1.16
C LEU A 471 -24.93 -8.90 -2.52
N GLN A 472 -26.19 -8.57 -2.79
CA GLN A 472 -26.87 -8.89 -4.04
C GLN A 472 -26.14 -8.23 -5.22
N PHE A 473 -25.84 -6.94 -5.13
CA PHE A 473 -25.05 -6.22 -6.14
C PHE A 473 -23.70 -6.92 -6.40
N LEU A 474 -22.93 -7.21 -5.35
CA LEU A 474 -21.62 -7.84 -5.49
C LEU A 474 -21.67 -9.23 -6.14
N GLN A 475 -22.72 -10.01 -5.84
CA GLN A 475 -22.93 -11.33 -6.42
C GLN A 475 -23.38 -11.25 -7.88
N GLN A 476 -24.33 -10.36 -8.20
CA GLN A 476 -24.84 -10.15 -9.56
C GLN A 476 -23.72 -9.74 -10.52
N HIS A 477 -22.88 -8.79 -10.12
CA HIS A 477 -21.76 -8.29 -10.93
C HIS A 477 -20.50 -9.15 -10.83
N LYS A 478 -20.53 -10.26 -10.07
CA LYS A 478 -19.40 -11.18 -9.88
C LYS A 478 -18.11 -10.46 -9.48
N VAL A 479 -18.23 -9.47 -8.59
CA VAL A 479 -17.10 -8.63 -8.16
C VAL A 479 -16.00 -9.51 -7.58
N PRO A 480 -14.71 -9.35 -7.96
CA PRO A 480 -13.67 -10.29 -7.56
C PRO A 480 -13.41 -10.27 -6.06
N ALA A 481 -13.33 -9.09 -5.46
CA ALA A 481 -13.09 -8.89 -4.04
C ALA A 481 -13.74 -7.59 -3.54
N ALA A 482 -14.10 -7.56 -2.25
CA ALA A 482 -14.71 -6.40 -1.61
C ALA A 482 -14.26 -6.31 -0.15
N TYR A 483 -14.08 -5.10 0.35
CA TYR A 483 -13.70 -4.79 1.73
C TYR A 483 -14.83 -4.03 2.38
N PHE A 484 -15.23 -4.48 3.57
CA PHE A 484 -16.37 -3.95 4.32
C PHE A 484 -15.83 -3.31 5.59
N ASN A 485 -16.04 -2.01 5.75
CA ASN A 485 -15.52 -1.26 6.88
C ASN A 485 -16.67 -0.61 7.63
N VAL A 486 -16.56 -0.56 8.95
CA VAL A 486 -17.41 0.28 9.80
C VAL A 486 -16.88 1.71 9.78
N LEU A 487 -17.77 2.70 9.67
CA LEU A 487 -17.43 4.11 9.73
C LEU A 487 -16.71 4.43 11.05
N ALA A 488 -15.49 4.95 10.96
CA ALA A 488 -14.72 5.46 12.08
C ALA A 488 -14.56 6.98 11.90
N PRO A 489 -15.04 7.81 12.84
CA PRO A 489 -14.91 9.25 12.76
C PRO A 489 -13.51 9.70 13.17
N LEU A 490 -12.56 9.61 12.24
CA LEU A 490 -11.18 9.97 12.53
C LEU A 490 -11.09 11.45 12.93
N ARG A 491 -10.32 11.78 13.97
CA ARG A 491 -10.21 13.18 14.44
C ARG A 491 -9.82 14.11 13.28
N GLY A 492 -10.31 15.35 13.30
CA GLY A 492 -10.00 16.35 12.27
C GLY A 492 -10.65 16.09 10.91
N THR A 493 -11.64 15.20 10.85
CA THR A 493 -12.53 15.04 9.69
C THR A 493 -13.87 15.73 9.98
N PRO A 494 -14.58 16.26 8.97
CA PRO A 494 -15.86 16.89 9.21
C PRO A 494 -16.93 15.92 9.74
N VAL A 495 -16.86 14.61 9.44
CA VAL A 495 -17.71 13.61 10.10
C VAL A 495 -17.44 13.52 11.60
N TYR A 496 -16.19 13.64 12.04
CA TYR A 496 -15.84 13.64 13.47
C TYR A 496 -16.39 14.88 14.15
N ASP A 497 -16.21 16.06 13.58
CA ASP A 497 -16.71 17.31 14.16
C ASP A 497 -18.24 17.28 14.30
N ARG A 498 -18.94 16.77 13.27
CA ARG A 498 -20.41 16.57 13.30
C ARG A 498 -20.82 15.59 14.41
N LEU A 499 -20.26 14.38 14.42
CA LEU A 499 -20.68 13.36 15.38
C LEU A 499 -20.30 13.71 16.81
N LYS A 500 -19.22 14.46 17.01
CA LYS A 500 -18.84 15.01 18.31
C LYS A 500 -19.84 16.07 18.78
N ALA A 501 -20.24 17.00 17.92
CA ALA A 501 -21.27 17.99 18.24
C ALA A 501 -22.64 17.36 18.55
N GLU A 502 -22.93 16.21 17.93
CA GLU A 502 -24.15 15.43 18.18
C GLU A 502 -24.06 14.51 19.42
N ASN A 503 -22.91 14.45 20.12
CA ASN A 503 -22.64 13.51 21.23
C ASN A 503 -22.81 12.02 20.84
N ARG A 504 -22.46 11.67 19.60
CA ARG A 504 -22.63 10.31 19.05
C ARG A 504 -21.33 9.52 18.93
N ILE A 505 -20.23 10.00 19.51
CA ILE A 505 -18.97 9.25 19.58
C ILE A 505 -18.91 8.53 20.93
N ILE A 506 -18.82 7.21 20.91
CA ILE A 506 -18.86 6.37 22.11
C ILE A 506 -17.48 5.96 22.64
N ASP A 507 -16.45 5.96 21.79
CA ASP A 507 -15.06 5.58 22.16
C ASP A 507 -14.02 6.47 21.46
N GLU A 508 -14.03 7.74 21.85
CA GLU A 508 -13.18 8.78 21.26
C GLU A 508 -11.65 8.51 21.39
N PRO A 509 -11.13 7.94 22.50
CA PRO A 509 -9.70 7.67 22.64
C PRO A 509 -9.18 6.57 21.70
N ASN A 510 -10.02 5.62 21.30
CA ASN A 510 -9.56 4.42 20.58
C ASN A 510 -9.99 4.36 19.11
N MET A 511 -10.92 5.21 18.66
CA MET A 511 -11.44 5.20 17.29
C MET A 511 -10.36 5.30 16.18
N ASP A 512 -9.28 6.03 16.44
CA ASP A 512 -8.16 6.18 15.51
C ASP A 512 -7.23 4.94 15.52
N ARG A 513 -7.14 4.22 16.65
CA ARG A 513 -6.27 3.05 16.83
C ARG A 513 -6.91 1.76 16.32
N TRP A 514 -8.24 1.70 16.32
CA TRP A 514 -9.01 0.52 15.91
C TRP A 514 -10.11 0.84 14.88
N PRO A 515 -9.77 1.47 13.74
CA PRO A 515 -10.75 1.86 12.76
C PRO A 515 -11.26 0.66 11.95
N GLY A 516 -12.48 0.77 11.42
CA GLY A 516 -13.02 -0.14 10.41
C GLY A 516 -13.52 -1.50 10.92
N VAL A 517 -13.16 -1.90 12.14
CA VAL A 517 -13.56 -3.18 12.75
C VAL A 517 -14.63 -2.99 13.84
N TYR A 518 -14.42 -2.01 14.72
CA TYR A 518 -15.33 -1.68 15.80
C TYR A 518 -16.22 -0.51 15.43
N CYS A 519 -17.40 -0.45 16.05
CA CYS A 519 -18.25 0.72 15.98
C CYS A 519 -17.86 1.67 17.11
N HIS A 520 -17.44 2.89 16.73
CA HIS A 520 -17.04 3.94 17.67
C HIS A 520 -18.07 5.06 17.76
N ILE A 521 -19.25 4.83 17.19
CA ILE A 521 -20.33 5.80 17.08
C ILE A 521 -21.67 5.18 17.44
N GLU A 522 -22.67 6.02 17.70
CA GLU A 522 -24.07 5.62 17.76
C GLU A 522 -24.74 5.92 16.40
N PRO A 523 -24.99 4.90 15.54
CA PRO A 523 -25.68 5.10 14.27
C PRO A 523 -27.15 5.48 14.47
N ARG A 524 -27.77 6.22 13.53
CA ARG A 524 -29.16 6.69 13.69
C ARG A 524 -30.21 5.59 13.52
N ASN A 525 -29.99 4.66 12.60
CA ASN A 525 -31.02 3.73 12.15
C ASN A 525 -30.81 2.28 12.62
N MET A 526 -29.77 2.03 13.43
CA MET A 526 -29.47 0.74 14.05
C MET A 526 -28.49 0.93 15.21
N SER A 527 -28.44 -0.02 16.14
CA SER A 527 -27.41 -0.02 17.18
C SER A 527 -26.02 -0.32 16.60
N GLY A 528 -24.96 0.14 17.28
CA GLY A 528 -23.57 -0.17 16.89
C GLY A 528 -23.27 -1.68 16.85
N GLN A 529 -23.86 -2.46 17.77
CA GLN A 529 -23.75 -3.92 17.79
C GLN A 529 -24.39 -4.56 16.54
N GLN A 530 -25.59 -4.11 16.16
CA GLN A 530 -26.26 -4.58 14.94
C GLN A 530 -25.43 -4.23 13.70
N LEU A 531 -24.85 -3.03 13.63
CA LEU A 531 -23.99 -2.62 12.52
C LEU A 531 -22.79 -3.57 12.34
N VAL A 532 -22.03 -3.82 13.42
CA VAL A 532 -20.86 -4.72 13.38
C VAL A 532 -21.29 -6.14 12.97
N ALA A 533 -22.35 -6.68 13.60
CA ALA A 533 -22.84 -8.02 13.31
C ALA A 533 -23.28 -8.18 11.84
N LYS A 534 -23.95 -7.17 11.27
CA LYS A 534 -24.37 -7.19 9.85
C LYS A 534 -23.18 -7.06 8.89
N VAL A 535 -22.18 -6.22 9.19
CA VAL A 535 -20.94 -6.15 8.39
C VAL A 535 -20.20 -7.49 8.39
N GLN A 536 -20.08 -8.13 9.55
CA GLN A 536 -19.44 -9.45 9.66
C GLN A 536 -20.22 -10.54 8.91
N LYS A 537 -21.55 -10.55 9.03
CA LYS A 537 -22.42 -11.46 8.27
C LYS A 537 -22.22 -11.28 6.78
N LEU A 538 -22.26 -10.04 6.28
CA LEU A 538 -21.99 -9.69 4.88
C LEU A 538 -20.62 -10.23 4.43
N GLN A 539 -19.57 -10.01 5.22
CA GLN A 539 -18.23 -10.50 4.91
C GLN A 539 -18.17 -12.04 4.84
N ARG A 540 -18.79 -12.75 5.78
CA ARG A 540 -18.84 -14.23 5.81
C ARG A 540 -19.58 -14.80 4.60
N GLU A 541 -20.71 -14.20 4.22
CA GLU A 541 -21.50 -14.65 3.09
C GLU A 541 -20.79 -14.39 1.76
N PHE A 542 -20.22 -13.19 1.58
CA PHE A 542 -19.46 -12.83 0.38
C PHE A 542 -18.21 -13.72 0.19
N TYR A 543 -17.52 -14.08 1.26
CA TYR A 543 -16.36 -14.98 1.25
C TYR A 543 -16.70 -16.45 1.60
N SER A 544 -17.96 -16.85 1.48
CA SER A 544 -18.35 -18.26 1.52
C SER A 544 -17.75 -19.01 0.32
N LEU A 545 -17.36 -20.29 0.48
CA LEU A 545 -16.80 -21.07 -0.64
C LEU A 545 -17.77 -21.08 -1.84
N ARG A 546 -19.07 -21.20 -1.56
CA ARG A 546 -20.12 -21.14 -2.57
C ARG A 546 -20.10 -19.80 -3.32
N ALA A 547 -20.15 -18.67 -2.62
CA ALA A 547 -20.12 -17.35 -3.26
C ALA A 547 -18.82 -17.12 -4.05
N ILE A 548 -17.67 -17.55 -3.52
CA ILE A 548 -16.39 -17.47 -4.23
C ILE A 548 -16.45 -18.24 -5.56
N THR A 549 -16.93 -19.49 -5.54
CA THR A 549 -17.03 -20.32 -6.76
C THR A 549 -18.03 -19.79 -7.79
N GLN A 550 -19.07 -19.07 -7.35
CA GLN A 550 -20.08 -18.47 -8.23
C GLN A 550 -19.60 -17.17 -8.88
N ARG A 551 -18.77 -16.39 -8.18
CA ARG A 551 -18.24 -15.11 -8.66
C ARG A 551 -16.97 -15.28 -9.49
N LEU A 552 -16.01 -16.08 -9.02
CA LEU A 552 -14.68 -16.16 -9.63
C LEU A 552 -14.65 -17.09 -10.84
N ARG A 553 -13.87 -16.70 -11.84
CA ARG A 553 -13.53 -17.53 -12.99
C ARG A 553 -12.56 -18.64 -12.57
N VAL A 554 -12.56 -19.76 -13.31
CA VAL A 554 -11.52 -20.79 -13.15
C VAL A 554 -10.15 -20.15 -13.39
N PRO A 555 -9.14 -20.39 -12.52
CA PRO A 555 -7.87 -19.68 -12.58
C PRO A 555 -7.09 -20.04 -13.83
N ARG A 556 -7.12 -19.16 -14.83
CA ARG A 556 -6.39 -19.30 -16.12
C ARG A 556 -5.40 -18.19 -16.35
N THR A 557 -5.69 -16.98 -15.85
CA THR A 557 -4.83 -15.82 -15.96
C THR A 557 -4.21 -15.46 -14.60
N GLN A 558 -3.15 -14.66 -14.62
CA GLN A 558 -2.52 -14.15 -13.39
C GLN A 558 -3.53 -13.37 -12.51
N ALA A 559 -4.44 -12.63 -13.13
CA ALA A 559 -5.51 -11.92 -12.44
C ALA A 559 -6.48 -12.88 -11.74
N ASP A 560 -6.82 -14.01 -12.36
CA ASP A 560 -7.70 -15.01 -11.76
C ASP A 560 -7.03 -15.70 -10.56
N PHE A 561 -5.79 -16.18 -10.73
CA PHE A 561 -5.03 -16.83 -9.65
C PHE A 561 -4.92 -15.94 -8.42
N ALA A 562 -4.58 -14.68 -8.66
CA ALA A 562 -4.44 -13.73 -7.60
C ALA A 562 -5.85 -13.51 -6.96
N SER A 563 -6.93 -13.38 -7.74
CA SER A 563 -8.29 -13.19 -7.20
C SER A 563 -8.70 -14.35 -6.28
N TRP A 564 -8.36 -15.59 -6.66
CA TRP A 564 -8.55 -16.76 -5.80
C TRP A 564 -7.75 -16.66 -4.50
N ASN A 565 -6.48 -16.24 -4.56
CA ASN A 565 -5.65 -16.06 -3.36
C ASN A 565 -6.26 -15.02 -2.39
N VAL A 566 -6.74 -13.87 -2.89
CA VAL A 566 -7.48 -12.89 -2.07
C VAL A 566 -8.62 -13.57 -1.36
N ASN A 567 -9.47 -14.26 -2.12
CA ASN A 567 -10.73 -14.76 -1.60
C ASN A 567 -10.49 -15.87 -0.57
N MET A 568 -9.48 -16.72 -0.76
CA MET A 568 -9.08 -17.72 0.24
C MET A 568 -8.49 -17.08 1.50
N THR A 569 -7.71 -16.02 1.33
CA THR A 569 -7.12 -15.26 2.44
C THR A 569 -8.20 -14.52 3.24
N GLN A 570 -9.10 -13.82 2.55
CA GLN A 570 -10.20 -13.06 3.15
C GLN A 570 -11.28 -13.98 3.73
N ARG A 571 -11.48 -15.17 3.17
CA ARG A 571 -12.30 -16.20 3.80
C ARG A 571 -11.77 -16.59 5.17
N LYS A 572 -10.45 -16.79 5.31
CA LYS A 572 -9.87 -17.08 6.63
C LYS A 572 -10.08 -15.93 7.61
N VAL A 573 -10.05 -14.68 7.14
CA VAL A 573 -10.38 -13.50 7.97
C VAL A 573 -11.84 -13.55 8.38
N ALA A 574 -12.75 -13.72 7.43
CA ALA A 574 -14.19 -13.76 7.67
C ALA A 574 -14.61 -14.88 8.63
N LEU A 575 -13.97 -16.05 8.56
CA LEU A 575 -14.24 -17.16 9.49
C LEU A 575 -13.69 -16.92 10.90
N ASN A 576 -12.77 -15.98 11.06
CA ASN A 576 -12.24 -15.58 12.36
C ASN A 576 -12.74 -14.19 12.76
N SER A 577 -13.72 -13.60 12.06
CA SER A 577 -14.20 -12.24 12.35
C SER A 577 -14.80 -12.15 13.74
N ASP A 578 -15.43 -13.23 14.21
CA ASP A 578 -16.01 -13.30 15.55
C ASP A 578 -14.91 -13.20 16.60
N LYS A 579 -13.75 -13.85 16.40
CA LYS A 579 -12.57 -13.72 17.29
C LYS A 579 -11.90 -12.35 17.26
N LEU A 580 -12.16 -11.55 16.21
CA LEU A 580 -11.67 -10.18 16.11
C LEU A 580 -12.55 -9.20 16.88
N CYS A 581 -13.79 -9.58 17.19
CA CYS A 581 -14.74 -8.80 17.97
C CYS A 581 -15.11 -9.43 19.33
N GLU A 582 -14.78 -10.70 19.59
CA GLU A 582 -14.99 -11.41 20.88
C GLU A 582 -14.20 -10.81 22.06
N PHE A 583 -13.44 -9.74 21.84
CA PHE A 583 -12.93 -8.87 22.89
C PHE A 583 -13.92 -7.74 23.26
N SER A 584 -15.21 -7.89 22.96
CA SER A 584 -16.28 -6.91 23.20
C SER A 584 -16.94 -7.01 24.58
N GLU A 585 -16.23 -7.46 25.61
CA GLU A 585 -16.64 -7.12 26.98
C GLU A 585 -15.80 -5.93 27.43
N PHE A 586 -16.29 -4.73 27.11
CA PHE A 586 -16.25 -3.53 27.96
C PHE A 586 -17.36 -2.58 27.53
#